data_AF-K1XZF6-F1
#
_entry.id   AF-K1XZF6-F1
#
_cell.length_a   1.000
_cell.length_b   1.000
_cell.length_c   1.000
_cell.angle_alpha   90.00
_cell.angle_beta   90.00
_cell.angle_gamma   90.00
#
_symmetry.space_group_name_H-M   'P 1'
#
loop_
_entity.id
_entity.type
_entity.pdbx_description
1 polymer ?
#
loop_
_entity_poly.entity_id
_entity_poly.type
_entity_poly.pdbx_seq_one_letter_code
_entity_poly.pdbx_strand_id
1 'polypeptide(L)'
;MRFPSALEDPNISVRLLSAEETIHSLQKREFIGEELDSCHFWLQEGKEVFRDAVCGILPYDSYDKIWATLNQIRHMFCRIVPREELQALVVEIRAGLSYVAARKCRDEYDKDLNEIEKSLGLSAHHSPTLQNERELRRALERLSRIAADARESHWRKVNLFRKRLFLTSLSLMVLLLMSLVLLPFVLPAGAPSWIEIFLIISFGTMGGLVSALNSREPLESQTSAYYIQRTLLFLRPFIGATAGLIVCLMQATGLISLLPAMATGADSRVFHPAYLVLAFVAGFSERFFITQLEKVSGGARDRKD
;
A
#
# COMPACT_ATOMS: atom_id res chain seq x y z
N MET A 1 11.47 10.34 -14.04
CA MET A 1 11.76 9.36 -12.97
C MET A 1 11.69 7.97 -13.58
N ARG A 2 12.82 7.33 -13.88
CA ARG A 2 12.84 5.89 -14.13
C ARG A 2 12.58 5.23 -12.77
N PHE A 3 11.42 4.61 -12.59
CA PHE A 3 11.31 3.59 -11.56
C PHE A 3 12.42 2.57 -11.87
N PRO A 4 13.21 2.11 -10.90
CA PRO A 4 14.15 1.03 -11.15
C PRO A 4 13.37 -0.07 -11.85
N SER A 5 13.81 -0.43 -13.05
CA SER A 5 13.21 -1.52 -13.78
C SER A 5 13.26 -2.72 -12.84
N ALA A 6 12.07 -3.22 -12.51
CA ALA A 6 11.79 -4.41 -11.72
C ALA A 6 12.67 -5.65 -12.05
N LEU A 7 13.31 -5.62 -13.22
CA LEU A 7 14.33 -6.54 -13.73
C LEU A 7 15.54 -6.78 -12.81
N GLU A 8 15.77 -5.96 -11.78
CA GLU A 8 16.97 -6.03 -10.92
C GLU A 8 16.63 -6.02 -9.41
N ASP A 9 15.61 -6.75 -8.94
CA ASP A 9 15.61 -7.11 -7.51
C ASP A 9 16.50 -8.36 -7.34
N PRO A 10 17.80 -8.21 -7.01
CA PRO A 10 18.71 -9.33 -6.84
C PRO A 10 18.20 -10.30 -5.78
N ASN A 11 17.35 -9.85 -4.85
CA ASN A 11 16.81 -10.75 -3.83
C ASN A 11 15.91 -11.82 -4.43
N ILE A 12 15.03 -11.50 -5.39
CA ILE A 12 14.07 -12.50 -5.91
C ILE A 12 14.77 -13.53 -6.79
N SER A 13 15.67 -13.07 -7.67
CA SER A 13 16.46 -13.96 -8.52
C SER A 13 17.34 -14.89 -7.68
N VAL A 14 18.05 -14.35 -6.67
CA VAL A 14 18.85 -15.16 -5.74
C VAL A 14 17.98 -16.15 -4.97
N ARG A 15 16.77 -15.77 -4.56
CA ARG A 15 15.85 -16.66 -3.83
C ARG A 15 15.30 -17.78 -4.70
N LEU A 16 14.94 -17.50 -5.95
CA LEU A 16 14.50 -18.51 -6.91
C LEU A 16 15.65 -19.49 -7.24
N LEU A 17 16.87 -18.98 -7.43
CA LEU A 17 18.06 -19.81 -7.64
C LEU A 17 18.37 -20.67 -6.41
N SER A 18 18.35 -20.09 -5.21
CA SER A 18 18.55 -20.84 -3.97
C SER A 18 17.50 -21.94 -3.78
N ALA A 19 16.23 -21.66 -4.08
CA ALA A 19 15.18 -22.68 -4.03
C ALA A 19 15.40 -23.81 -5.05
N GLU A 20 15.86 -23.47 -6.26
CA GLU A 20 16.22 -24.44 -7.29
C GLU A 20 17.40 -25.33 -6.88
N GLU A 21 18.44 -24.75 -6.29
CA GLU A 21 19.60 -25.48 -5.77
C GLU A 21 19.19 -26.46 -4.66
N THR A 22 18.34 -26.03 -3.72
CA THR A 22 17.82 -26.89 -2.66
C THR A 22 16.96 -28.02 -3.23
N ILE A 23 16.09 -27.74 -4.19
CA ILE A 23 15.27 -28.77 -4.84
C ILE A 23 16.14 -29.80 -5.57
N HIS A 24 17.15 -29.35 -6.31
CA HIS A 24 18.10 -30.24 -6.99
C HIS A 24 18.95 -31.05 -6.00
N SER A 25 19.34 -30.47 -4.86
CA SER A 25 20.05 -31.19 -3.80
C SER A 25 19.19 -32.30 -3.20
N LEU A 26 17.89 -32.07 -3.01
CA LEU A 26 16.93 -33.06 -2.52
C LEU A 26 16.73 -34.20 -3.52
N GLN A 27 16.62 -33.89 -4.82
CA GLN A 27 16.54 -34.90 -5.89
C GLN A 27 17.78 -35.80 -5.91
N LYS A 28 18.97 -35.22 -5.76
CA LYS A 28 20.24 -35.96 -5.73
C LYS A 28 20.34 -36.91 -4.52
N ARG A 29 19.65 -36.60 -3.42
CA ARG A 29 19.56 -37.45 -2.22
C ARG A 29 18.46 -38.52 -2.34
N GLU A 30 17.92 -38.75 -3.54
CA GLU A 30 16.84 -39.71 -3.84
C GLU A 30 15.56 -39.47 -3.02
N PHE A 31 15.32 -38.22 -2.58
CA PHE A 31 14.05 -37.87 -1.98
C PHE A 31 12.98 -37.85 -3.07
N ILE A 32 12.03 -38.78 -3.00
CA ILE A 32 10.91 -38.89 -3.93
C ILE A 32 9.63 -38.73 -3.12
N GLY A 33 8.83 -37.71 -3.43
CA GLY A 33 7.59 -37.44 -2.74
C GLY A 33 6.78 -36.33 -3.40
N GLU A 34 5.46 -36.37 -3.19
CA GLU A 34 4.49 -35.39 -3.70
C GLU A 34 4.84 -33.95 -3.29
N GLU A 35 5.51 -33.80 -2.13
CA GLU A 35 6.02 -32.52 -1.65
C GLU A 35 7.10 -31.90 -2.57
N LEU A 36 7.96 -32.72 -3.16
CA LEU A 36 9.03 -32.25 -4.05
C LEU A 36 8.47 -31.82 -5.41
N ASP A 37 7.51 -32.59 -5.93
CA ASP A 37 6.80 -32.26 -7.17
C ASP A 37 6.03 -30.94 -7.02
N SER A 38 5.39 -30.72 -5.87
CA SER A 38 4.72 -29.45 -5.55
C SER A 38 5.71 -28.28 -5.53
N CYS A 39 6.90 -28.48 -4.95
CA CYS A 39 7.95 -27.45 -4.96
C CYS A 39 8.43 -27.13 -6.38
N HIS A 40 8.59 -28.14 -7.25
CA HIS A 40 8.93 -27.93 -8.65
C HIS A 40 7.85 -27.15 -9.40
N PHE A 41 6.59 -27.54 -9.23
CA PHE A 41 5.45 -26.88 -9.84
C PHE A 41 5.43 -25.38 -9.48
N TRP A 42 5.50 -25.06 -8.19
CA TRP A 42 5.55 -23.68 -7.73
C TRP A 42 6.81 -22.96 -8.21
N LEU A 43 7.98 -23.58 -8.21
CA LEU A 43 9.18 -22.94 -8.72
C LEU A 43 9.03 -22.53 -10.20
N GLN A 44 8.43 -23.39 -11.03
CA GLN A 44 8.15 -23.06 -12.43
C GLN A 44 7.15 -21.92 -12.56
N GLU A 45 6.04 -21.97 -11.81
CA GLU A 45 5.05 -20.89 -11.78
C GLU A 45 5.69 -19.54 -11.39
N GLY A 46 6.55 -19.54 -10.37
CA GLY A 46 7.28 -18.35 -9.93
C GLY A 46 8.23 -17.80 -11.00
N LYS A 47 8.92 -18.68 -11.74
CA LYS A 47 9.80 -18.30 -12.85
C LYS A 47 9.03 -17.75 -14.06
N GLU A 48 7.87 -18.32 -14.36
CA GLU A 48 6.98 -17.82 -15.41
C GLU A 48 6.44 -16.43 -15.07
N VAL A 49 5.91 -16.25 -13.86
CA VAL A 49 5.43 -14.94 -13.40
C VAL A 49 6.57 -13.91 -13.37
N PHE A 50 7.77 -14.31 -12.96
CA PHE A 50 8.95 -13.43 -13.00
C PHE A 50 9.31 -12.99 -14.42
N ARG A 51 9.21 -13.90 -15.40
CA ARG A 51 9.45 -13.59 -16.82
C ARG A 51 8.39 -12.64 -17.37
N ASP A 52 7.11 -12.86 -17.06
CA ASP A 52 6.00 -12.06 -17.56
C ASP A 52 5.92 -10.68 -16.90
N ALA A 53 6.33 -10.57 -15.63
CA ALA A 53 6.36 -9.32 -14.88
C ALA A 53 7.23 -8.23 -15.54
N VAL A 54 8.24 -8.63 -16.33
CA VAL A 54 9.17 -7.74 -17.03
C VAL A 54 8.46 -6.81 -18.02
N CYS A 55 7.28 -7.19 -18.52
CA CYS A 55 6.59 -6.47 -19.59
C CYS A 55 5.41 -5.58 -19.12
N GLY A 56 5.11 -5.53 -17.81
CA GLY A 56 3.91 -4.87 -17.27
C GLY A 56 4.10 -3.40 -16.86
N ILE A 57 3.06 -2.58 -17.04
CA ILE A 57 3.02 -1.14 -16.65
C ILE A 57 2.97 -0.95 -15.12
N LEU A 58 2.50 -1.95 -14.37
CA LEU A 58 2.41 -1.96 -12.90
C LEU A 58 2.74 -3.37 -12.38
N PRO A 59 4.03 -3.72 -12.16
CA PRO A 59 4.43 -5.10 -11.88
C PRO A 59 4.10 -5.59 -10.46
N TYR A 60 3.49 -4.75 -9.61
CA TYR A 60 3.29 -5.03 -8.17
C TYR A 60 2.55 -6.34 -7.89
N ASP A 61 1.52 -6.66 -8.67
CA ASP A 61 0.72 -7.87 -8.48
C ASP A 61 1.52 -9.14 -8.82
N SER A 62 2.45 -9.05 -9.78
CA SER A 62 3.35 -10.15 -10.13
C SER A 62 4.38 -10.41 -9.03
N TYR A 63 4.89 -9.35 -8.38
CA TYR A 63 5.80 -9.49 -7.24
C TYR A 63 5.17 -10.21 -6.06
N ASP A 64 3.94 -9.83 -5.70
CA ASP A 64 3.23 -10.46 -4.59
C ASP A 64 3.00 -11.95 -4.87
N LYS A 65 2.68 -12.31 -6.12
CA LYS A 65 2.58 -13.71 -6.56
C LYS A 65 3.89 -14.46 -6.40
N ILE A 66 5.01 -13.93 -6.90
CA ILE A 66 6.32 -14.62 -6.80
C ILE A 66 6.70 -14.84 -5.33
N TRP A 67 6.49 -13.84 -4.47
CA TRP A 67 6.74 -13.99 -3.04
C TRP A 67 5.81 -15.01 -2.36
N ALA A 68 4.53 -15.06 -2.75
CA ALA A 68 3.60 -16.08 -2.27
C ALA A 68 4.09 -17.49 -2.65
N THR A 69 4.51 -17.68 -3.90
CA THR A 69 5.08 -18.94 -4.40
C THR A 69 6.36 -19.33 -3.63
N LEU A 70 7.30 -18.40 -3.45
CA LEU A 70 8.51 -18.64 -2.65
C LEU A 70 8.20 -19.01 -1.18
N ASN A 71 7.19 -18.37 -0.59
CA ASN A 71 6.74 -18.71 0.76
C ASN A 71 6.13 -20.11 0.83
N GLN A 72 5.35 -20.53 -0.18
CA GLN A 72 4.82 -21.90 -0.25
C GLN A 72 5.94 -22.95 -0.33
N ILE A 73 6.94 -22.71 -1.17
CA ILE A 73 8.14 -23.56 -1.25
C ILE A 73 8.84 -23.62 0.12
N ARG A 74 9.03 -22.47 0.78
CA ARG A 74 9.63 -22.41 2.13
C ARG A 74 8.85 -23.21 3.17
N HIS A 75 7.51 -23.17 3.14
CA HIS A 75 6.67 -23.97 4.05
C HIS A 75 6.93 -25.47 3.86
N MET A 76 7.08 -25.92 2.61
CA MET A 76 7.41 -27.31 2.33
C MET A 76 8.83 -27.65 2.76
N PHE A 77 9.79 -26.74 2.55
CA PHE A 77 11.17 -26.95 2.98
C PHE A 77 11.27 -27.18 4.49
N CYS A 78 10.45 -26.53 5.32
CA CYS A 78 10.39 -26.81 6.76
C CYS A 78 10.11 -28.31 7.06
N ARG A 79 9.40 -29.01 6.16
CA ARG A 79 9.04 -30.42 6.32
C ARG A 79 10.06 -31.38 5.72
N ILE A 80 10.61 -31.07 4.54
CA ILE A 80 11.37 -32.04 3.72
C ILE A 80 12.88 -31.84 3.76
N VAL A 81 13.37 -30.65 4.09
CA VAL A 81 14.80 -30.32 4.03
C VAL A 81 15.57 -31.03 5.15
N PRO A 82 16.82 -31.50 4.90
CA PRO A 82 17.68 -32.09 5.92
C PRO A 82 17.87 -31.18 7.13
N ARG A 83 18.10 -31.78 8.30
CA ARG A 83 18.22 -31.04 9.57
C ARG A 83 19.30 -29.95 9.54
N GLU A 84 20.40 -30.20 8.83
CA GLU A 84 21.54 -29.28 8.67
C GLU A 84 21.13 -27.96 8.01
N GLU A 85 20.19 -28.02 7.06
CA GLU A 85 19.72 -26.87 6.29
C GLU A 85 18.55 -26.14 6.99
N LEU A 86 17.96 -26.72 8.05
CA LEU A 86 16.89 -26.07 8.83
C LEU A 86 17.36 -24.78 9.52
N GLN A 87 18.65 -24.67 9.87
CA GLN A 87 19.20 -23.45 10.47
C GLN A 87 19.10 -22.25 9.51
N ALA A 88 19.35 -22.46 8.21
CA ALA A 88 19.19 -21.41 7.22
C ALA A 88 17.72 -20.92 7.16
N LEU A 89 16.76 -21.85 7.19
CA LEU A 89 15.33 -21.53 7.20
C LEU A 89 14.92 -20.74 8.46
N VAL A 90 15.47 -21.06 9.63
CA VAL A 90 15.22 -20.29 10.88
C VAL A 90 15.62 -18.82 10.69
N VAL A 91 16.80 -18.56 10.12
CA VAL A 91 17.28 -17.19 9.86
C VAL A 91 16.35 -16.45 8.90
N GLU A 92 15.88 -17.12 7.85
CA GLU A 92 14.94 -16.53 6.89
C GLU A 92 13.57 -16.21 7.49
N ILE A 93 13.05 -17.11 8.34
CA ILE A 93 11.78 -16.91 9.03
C ILE A 93 11.91 -15.76 10.03
N ARG A 94 13.03 -15.69 10.78
CA ARG A 94 13.33 -14.58 11.70
C ARG A 94 13.34 -13.23 10.97
N ALA A 95 13.95 -13.15 9.79
CA ALA A 95 13.91 -11.94 8.97
C ALA A 95 12.47 -11.54 8.60
N GLY A 96 11.59 -12.52 8.36
CA GLY A 96 10.17 -12.31 8.10
C GLY A 96 9.35 -11.85 9.30
N LEU A 97 9.76 -12.14 10.54
CA LEU A 97 9.06 -11.67 11.74
C LEU A 97 9.10 -10.14 11.91
N SER A 98 10.03 -9.45 11.24
CA SER A 98 10.10 -7.99 11.23
C SER A 98 8.80 -7.33 10.73
N TYR A 99 8.02 -8.03 9.90
CA TYR A 99 6.74 -7.55 9.36
C TYR A 99 5.55 -7.73 10.32
N VAL A 100 5.72 -8.42 11.46
CA VAL A 100 4.64 -8.62 12.46
C VAL A 100 4.39 -7.31 13.20
N ALA A 101 3.21 -6.71 13.01
CA ALA A 101 2.87 -5.40 13.56
C ALA A 101 2.89 -5.35 15.11
N ALA A 102 2.37 -6.38 15.77
CA ALA A 102 2.31 -6.43 17.22
C ALA A 102 3.67 -6.81 17.82
N ARG A 103 4.34 -5.85 18.46
CA ARG A 103 5.65 -6.06 19.11
C ARG A 103 5.64 -7.23 20.10
N LYS A 104 4.60 -7.34 20.93
CA LYS A 104 4.47 -8.44 21.90
C LYS A 104 4.47 -9.82 21.23
N CYS A 105 3.69 -9.99 20.15
CA CYS A 105 3.64 -11.23 19.39
C CYS A 105 4.98 -11.52 18.69
N ARG A 106 5.63 -10.47 18.16
CA ARG A 106 6.97 -10.61 17.55
C ARG A 106 8.00 -11.14 18.55
N ASP A 107 8.01 -10.58 19.76
CA ASP A 107 8.93 -10.99 20.82
C ASP A 107 8.64 -12.44 21.29
N GLU A 108 7.39 -12.87 21.27
CA GLU A 108 6.98 -14.26 21.55
C GLU A 108 7.44 -15.23 20.46
N TYR A 109 7.20 -14.90 19.19
CA TYR A 109 7.65 -15.74 18.07
C TYR A 109 9.17 -15.80 17.93
N ASP A 110 9.90 -14.74 18.28
CA ASP A 110 11.36 -14.77 18.30
C ASP A 110 11.88 -15.69 19.43
N LYS A 111 11.22 -15.73 20.59
CA LYS A 111 11.52 -16.72 21.63
C LYS A 111 11.30 -18.15 21.14
N ASP A 112 10.17 -18.42 20.50
CA ASP A 112 9.88 -19.73 19.91
C ASP A 112 10.99 -20.14 18.90
N LEU A 113 11.44 -19.22 18.03
CA LEU A 113 12.54 -19.48 17.10
C LEU A 113 13.87 -19.75 17.82
N ASN A 114 14.16 -19.02 18.90
CA ASN A 114 15.37 -19.22 19.68
C ASN A 114 15.38 -20.60 20.38
N GLU A 115 14.22 -21.09 20.82
CA GLU A 115 14.07 -22.43 21.37
C GLU A 115 14.29 -23.51 20.29
N ILE A 116 13.72 -23.31 19.10
CA ILE A 116 13.95 -24.19 17.95
C ILE A 116 15.43 -24.21 17.57
N GLU A 117 16.08 -23.05 17.46
CA GLU A 117 17.50 -22.94 17.11
C GLU A 117 18.40 -23.65 18.12
N LYS A 118 18.13 -23.49 19.42
CA LYS A 118 18.82 -24.24 20.48
C LYS A 118 18.63 -25.74 20.34
N SER A 119 17.41 -26.20 20.06
CA SER A 119 17.14 -27.63 19.87
C SER A 119 17.81 -28.21 18.61
N LEU A 120 17.99 -27.40 17.57
CA LEU A 120 18.77 -27.78 16.38
C LEU A 120 20.27 -27.91 16.71
N GLY A 121 20.83 -27.00 17.51
CA GLY A 121 22.25 -27.00 17.91
C GLY A 121 22.62 -28.04 18.98
N LEU A 122 21.76 -28.27 19.97
CA LEU A 122 22.03 -29.20 21.09
C LEU A 122 21.95 -30.68 20.68
N SER A 123 21.12 -31.03 19.71
CA SER A 123 20.98 -32.42 19.24
C SER A 123 22.06 -32.86 18.24
N ALA A 124 23.09 -32.06 17.96
CA ALA A 124 24.24 -32.54 17.18
C ALA A 124 24.95 -33.76 17.84
N HIS A 125 24.73 -33.97 19.14
CA HIS A 125 25.29 -35.09 19.92
C HIS A 125 24.27 -36.13 20.42
N HIS A 126 22.97 -35.97 20.14
CA HIS A 126 21.94 -36.91 20.59
C HIS A 126 20.92 -37.17 19.49
N SER A 127 20.75 -38.43 19.11
CA SER A 127 19.78 -38.83 18.07
C SER A 127 18.38 -38.42 18.53
N PRO A 128 17.74 -37.42 17.90
CA PRO A 128 16.43 -36.95 18.29
C PRO A 128 15.39 -38.06 18.03
N THR A 129 14.40 -38.18 18.90
CA THR A 129 13.25 -39.05 18.60
C THR A 129 12.52 -38.52 17.37
N LEU A 130 12.01 -39.43 16.53
CA LEU A 130 11.23 -39.08 15.33
C LEU A 130 10.03 -38.17 15.63
N GLN A 131 9.45 -38.30 16.83
CA GLN A 131 8.34 -37.46 17.28
C GLN A 131 8.79 -36.01 17.54
N ASN A 132 9.91 -35.82 18.25
CA ASN A 132 10.45 -34.49 18.54
C ASN A 132 10.84 -33.76 17.25
N GLU A 133 11.38 -34.47 16.26
CA GLU A 133 11.70 -33.84 14.96
C GLU A 133 10.45 -33.39 14.20
N ARG A 134 9.37 -34.20 14.20
CA ARG A 134 8.11 -33.82 13.56
C ARG A 134 7.47 -32.60 14.23
N GLU A 135 7.51 -32.52 15.56
CA GLU A 135 7.00 -31.38 16.32
C GLU A 135 7.80 -30.11 16.02
N LEU A 136 9.12 -30.20 15.98
CA LEU A 136 10.01 -29.10 15.61
C LEU A 136 9.69 -28.56 14.21
N ARG A 137 9.57 -29.45 13.21
CA ARG A 137 9.27 -29.07 11.82
C ARG A 137 7.90 -28.40 11.69
N ARG A 138 6.89 -28.90 12.42
CA ARG A 138 5.54 -28.28 12.47
C ARG A 138 5.57 -26.89 13.11
N ALA A 139 6.32 -26.72 14.19
CA ALA A 139 6.47 -25.43 14.84
C ALA A 139 7.16 -24.42 13.90
N LEU A 140 8.21 -24.85 13.20
CA LEU A 140 8.92 -24.03 12.21
C LEU A 140 8.01 -23.66 11.03
N GLU A 141 7.25 -24.61 10.49
CA GLU A 141 6.27 -24.36 9.44
C GLU A 141 5.20 -23.35 9.88
N ARG A 142 4.67 -23.50 11.10
CA ARG A 142 3.70 -22.55 11.68
C ARG A 142 4.28 -21.13 11.71
N LEU A 143 5.50 -20.96 12.22
CA LEU A 143 6.17 -19.66 12.28
C LEU A 143 6.47 -19.11 10.88
N SER A 144 6.83 -19.99 9.94
CA SER A 144 7.02 -19.60 8.54
C SER A 144 5.74 -19.04 7.93
N ARG A 145 4.58 -19.66 8.17
CA ARG A 145 3.27 -19.19 7.69
C ARG A 145 2.91 -17.84 8.29
N ILE A 146 3.07 -17.69 9.61
CA ILE A 146 2.84 -16.41 10.31
C ILE A 146 3.72 -15.29 9.72
N ALA A 147 5.00 -15.56 9.49
CA ALA A 147 5.93 -14.60 8.91
C ALA A 147 5.57 -14.25 7.44
N ALA A 148 5.12 -15.24 6.66
CA ALA A 148 4.65 -15.04 5.28
C ALA A 148 3.40 -14.16 5.23
N ASP A 149 2.39 -14.49 6.05
CA ASP A 149 1.12 -13.75 6.12
C ASP A 149 1.35 -12.29 6.54
N ALA A 150 2.24 -12.06 7.52
CA ALA A 150 2.60 -10.72 7.98
C ALA A 150 3.25 -9.90 6.86
N ARG A 151 4.20 -10.51 6.13
CA ARG A 151 4.86 -9.89 4.98
C ARG A 151 3.87 -9.58 3.86
N GLU A 152 3.03 -10.54 3.48
CA GLU A 152 2.05 -10.36 2.40
C GLU A 152 1.04 -9.28 2.74
N SER A 153 0.52 -9.27 3.97
CA SER A 153 -0.36 -8.21 4.46
C SER A 153 0.29 -6.84 4.40
N HIS A 154 1.56 -6.73 4.81
CA HIS A 154 2.32 -5.49 4.74
C HIS A 154 2.50 -5.00 3.29
N TRP A 155 3.02 -5.85 2.41
CA TRP A 155 3.31 -5.48 1.02
C TRP A 155 2.04 -5.24 0.21
N ARG A 156 0.95 -5.98 0.47
CA ARG A 156 -0.36 -5.69 -0.10
C ARG A 156 -0.82 -4.27 0.26
N LYS A 157 -0.67 -3.84 1.52
CA LYS A 157 -0.99 -2.45 1.92
C LYS A 157 -0.11 -1.44 1.17
N VAL A 158 1.20 -1.68 1.10
CA VAL A 158 2.16 -0.82 0.38
C VAL A 158 1.81 -0.72 -1.11
N ASN A 159 1.49 -1.83 -1.77
CA ASN A 159 1.14 -1.86 -3.19
C ASN A 159 -0.18 -1.16 -3.46
N LEU A 160 -1.19 -1.35 -2.60
CA LEU A 160 -2.44 -0.60 -2.67
C LEU A 160 -2.23 0.91 -2.49
N PHE A 161 -1.33 1.32 -1.59
CA PHE A 161 -0.94 2.72 -1.40
C PHE A 161 -0.26 3.29 -2.64
N ARG A 162 0.74 2.59 -3.20
CA ARG A 162 1.43 2.98 -4.45
C ARG A 162 0.47 3.10 -5.63
N LYS A 163 -0.43 2.12 -5.81
CA LYS A 163 -1.45 2.13 -6.86
C LYS A 163 -2.39 3.32 -6.71
N ARG A 164 -2.80 3.64 -5.49
CA ARG A 164 -3.60 4.84 -5.25
C ARG A 164 -2.81 6.10 -5.59
N LEU A 165 -1.60 6.27 -5.09
CA LEU A 165 -0.77 7.45 -5.39
C LEU A 165 -0.63 7.67 -6.90
N PHE A 166 -0.34 6.59 -7.65
CA PHE A 166 -0.25 6.63 -9.10
C PHE A 166 -1.58 7.08 -9.74
N LEU A 167 -2.70 6.46 -9.37
CA LEU A 167 -4.03 6.80 -9.90
C LEU A 167 -4.44 8.24 -9.55
N THR A 168 -4.17 8.69 -8.32
CA THR A 168 -4.46 10.08 -7.91
C THR A 168 -3.55 11.09 -8.60
N SER A 169 -2.30 10.74 -8.87
CA SER A 169 -1.38 11.60 -9.63
C SER A 169 -1.81 11.69 -11.10
N LEU A 170 -2.23 10.56 -11.68
CA LEU A 170 -2.76 10.51 -13.04
C LEU A 170 -4.04 11.31 -13.17
N SER A 171 -4.98 11.17 -12.22
CA SER A 171 -6.22 11.94 -12.23
C SER A 171 -5.97 13.44 -12.06
N LEU A 172 -5.04 13.84 -11.18
CA LEU A 172 -4.60 15.23 -11.06
C LEU A 172 -3.97 15.76 -12.34
N MET A 173 -3.11 14.99 -12.99
CA MET A 173 -2.50 15.39 -14.26
C MET A 173 -3.56 15.58 -15.35
N VAL A 174 -4.52 14.67 -15.48
CA VAL A 174 -5.61 14.78 -16.45
C VAL A 174 -6.47 16.01 -16.14
N LEU A 175 -6.87 16.23 -14.88
CA LEU A 175 -7.65 17.40 -14.48
C LEU A 175 -6.91 18.72 -14.75
N LEU A 176 -5.61 18.76 -14.47
CA LEU A 176 -4.76 19.91 -14.77
C LEU A 176 -4.69 20.18 -16.28
N LEU A 177 -4.43 19.15 -17.10
CA LEU A 177 -4.38 19.29 -18.56
C LEU A 177 -5.74 19.74 -19.12
N MET A 178 -6.84 19.15 -18.65
CA MET A 178 -8.19 19.56 -19.03
C MET A 178 -8.47 21.02 -18.65
N SER A 179 -8.06 21.43 -17.45
CA SER A 179 -8.21 22.82 -16.99
C SER A 179 -7.41 23.79 -17.85
N LEU A 180 -6.17 23.45 -18.22
CA LEU A 180 -5.33 24.27 -19.10
C LEU A 180 -5.91 24.41 -20.50
N VAL A 181 -6.48 23.33 -21.05
CA VAL A 181 -7.15 23.35 -22.36
C VAL A 181 -8.42 24.18 -22.33
N LEU A 182 -9.18 24.15 -21.23
CA LEU A 182 -10.45 24.87 -21.09
C LEU A 182 -10.29 26.35 -20.70
N LEU A 183 -9.19 26.71 -20.02
CA LEU A 183 -8.89 28.07 -19.58
C LEU A 183 -9.02 29.16 -20.68
N PRO A 184 -8.48 28.99 -21.91
CA PRO A 184 -8.61 30.01 -22.95
C PRO A 184 -10.06 30.26 -23.41
N PHE A 185 -10.97 29.29 -23.24
CA PHE A 185 -12.38 29.43 -23.61
C PHE A 185 -13.20 30.27 -22.62
N VAL A 186 -12.61 30.67 -21.49
CA VAL A 186 -13.27 31.42 -20.42
C VAL A 186 -12.73 32.86 -20.31
N LEU A 187 -11.63 33.17 -21.00
CA LEU A 187 -10.93 34.45 -20.83
C LEU A 187 -11.53 35.64 -21.61
N PRO A 188 -12.52 35.45 -22.50
CA PRO A 188 -13.52 36.51 -22.68
C PRO A 188 -14.93 36.00 -23.07
N ALA A 189 -15.93 36.42 -22.28
CA ALA A 189 -17.32 36.78 -22.64
C ALA A 189 -18.44 36.03 -21.91
N GLY A 190 -19.22 36.81 -21.14
CA GLY A 190 -20.63 36.54 -20.87
C GLY A 190 -20.96 35.68 -19.66
N ALA A 191 -22.26 35.46 -19.45
CA ALA A 191 -22.85 34.74 -18.32
C ALA A 191 -22.19 33.36 -18.07
N PRO A 192 -22.25 32.82 -16.84
CA PRO A 192 -21.47 31.64 -16.48
C PRO A 192 -21.79 30.46 -17.39
N SER A 193 -20.83 30.17 -18.27
CA SER A 193 -20.90 29.03 -19.16
C SER A 193 -20.81 27.75 -18.35
N TRP A 194 -21.37 26.65 -18.86
CA TRP A 194 -21.14 25.31 -18.32
C TRP A 194 -19.64 24.99 -18.16
N ILE A 195 -18.78 25.65 -18.95
CA ILE A 195 -17.32 25.56 -18.88
C ILE A 195 -16.78 26.14 -17.56
N GLU A 196 -17.33 27.25 -17.06
CA GLU A 196 -16.90 27.88 -15.81
C GLU A 196 -17.25 27.01 -14.60
N ILE A 197 -18.47 26.46 -14.59
CA ILE A 197 -18.91 25.50 -13.56
C ILE A 197 -17.99 24.28 -13.58
N PHE A 198 -17.66 23.75 -14.76
CA PHE A 198 -16.73 22.63 -14.89
C PHE A 198 -15.32 22.96 -14.37
N LEU A 199 -14.80 24.17 -14.64
CA LEU A 199 -13.51 24.61 -14.12
C LEU A 199 -13.52 24.77 -12.59
N ILE A 200 -14.59 25.34 -12.01
CA ILE A 200 -14.74 25.43 -10.55
C ILE A 200 -14.75 24.04 -9.92
N ILE A 201 -15.52 23.11 -10.49
CA ILE A 201 -15.56 21.70 -10.03
C ILE A 201 -14.17 21.07 -10.16
N SER A 202 -13.46 21.31 -11.26
CA SER A 202 -12.12 20.76 -11.53
C SER A 202 -11.08 21.29 -10.54
N PHE A 203 -11.05 22.60 -10.27
CA PHE A 203 -10.13 23.19 -9.30
C PHE A 203 -10.47 22.76 -7.86
N GLY A 204 -11.76 22.65 -7.51
CA GLY A 204 -12.20 22.10 -6.23
C GLY A 204 -11.81 20.63 -6.04
N THR A 205 -12.00 19.79 -7.07
CA THR A 205 -11.52 18.38 -7.06
C THR A 205 -10.01 18.29 -6.95
N MET A 206 -9.26 19.16 -7.65
CA MET A 206 -7.80 19.23 -7.52
C MET A 206 -7.37 19.57 -6.09
N GLY A 207 -8.01 20.55 -5.45
CA GLY A 207 -7.76 20.88 -4.04
C GLY A 207 -8.00 19.68 -3.10
N GLY A 208 -9.12 18.97 -3.30
CA GLY A 208 -9.45 17.75 -2.54
C GLY A 208 -8.49 16.59 -2.79
N LEU A 209 -8.02 16.40 -4.03
CA LEU A 209 -7.02 15.38 -4.39
C LEU A 209 -5.65 15.69 -3.77
N VAL A 210 -5.22 16.95 -3.77
CA VAL A 210 -3.98 17.37 -3.09
C VAL A 210 -4.10 17.18 -1.57
N SER A 211 -5.26 17.46 -0.98
CA SER A 211 -5.56 17.13 0.42
C SER A 211 -5.41 15.61 0.68
N ALA A 212 -5.97 14.77 -0.20
CA ALA A 212 -5.87 13.32 -0.09
C ALA A 212 -4.41 12.82 -0.18
N LEU A 213 -3.60 13.38 -1.10
CA LEU A 213 -2.18 13.05 -1.23
C LEU A 213 -1.36 13.38 0.03
N ASN A 214 -1.69 14.47 0.71
CA ASN A 214 -0.98 14.92 1.92
C ASN A 214 -1.40 14.15 3.20
N SER A 215 -2.25 13.14 3.08
CA SER A 215 -2.71 12.35 4.22
C SER A 215 -1.75 11.25 4.58
N ARG A 216 -1.48 11.11 5.88
CA ARG A 216 -0.64 10.02 6.39
C ARG A 216 -1.50 8.78 6.58
N GLU A 217 -1.17 7.72 5.86
CA GLU A 217 -1.75 6.40 6.11
C GLU A 217 -0.87 5.60 7.05
N PRO A 218 -1.38 5.20 8.23
CA PRO A 218 -0.66 4.30 9.10
C PRO A 218 -0.65 2.90 8.50
N LEU A 219 0.47 2.53 7.85
CA LEU A 219 0.70 1.19 7.30
C LEU A 219 0.69 0.09 8.37
N GLU A 220 0.99 0.44 9.61
CA GLU A 220 0.99 -0.47 10.78
C GLU A 220 -0.38 -0.61 11.45
N SER A 221 -1.42 0.11 10.98
CA SER A 221 -2.74 0.04 11.60
C SER A 221 -3.48 -1.29 11.35
N GLN A 222 -4.42 -1.59 12.24
CA GLN A 222 -5.34 -2.72 12.09
C GLN A 222 -6.06 -2.67 10.73
N THR A 223 -6.24 -3.84 10.12
CA THR A 223 -6.76 -4.00 8.75
C THR A 223 -8.10 -3.27 8.53
N SER A 224 -8.99 -3.25 9.53
CA SER A 224 -10.29 -2.56 9.47
C SER A 224 -10.15 -1.03 9.38
N ALA A 225 -9.26 -0.43 10.19
CA ALA A 225 -9.01 1.01 10.17
C ALA A 225 -8.41 1.48 8.84
N TYR A 226 -7.56 0.66 8.24
CA TYR A 226 -6.98 0.94 6.92
C TYR A 226 -8.03 1.05 5.81
N TYR A 227 -9.01 0.13 5.77
CA TYR A 227 -10.08 0.19 4.76
C TYR A 227 -11.00 1.40 4.95
N ILE A 228 -11.35 1.74 6.21
CA ILE A 228 -12.18 2.91 6.51
C ILE A 228 -11.48 4.21 6.07
N GLN A 229 -10.21 4.39 6.43
CA GLN A 229 -9.43 5.56 6.02
C GLN A 229 -9.32 5.66 4.50
N ARG A 230 -9.17 4.53 3.82
CA ARG A 230 -9.13 4.50 2.36
C ARG A 230 -10.44 4.95 1.72
N THR A 231 -11.59 4.52 2.24
CA THR A 231 -12.89 4.98 1.75
C THR A 231 -13.06 6.48 1.95
N LEU A 232 -12.64 7.01 3.10
CA LEU A 232 -12.66 8.46 3.35
C LEU A 232 -11.76 9.23 2.37
N LEU A 233 -10.58 8.71 2.05
CA LEU A 233 -9.67 9.31 1.08
C LEU A 233 -10.25 9.37 -0.34
N PHE A 234 -11.05 8.38 -0.74
CA PHE A 234 -11.76 8.40 -2.03
C PHE A 234 -12.87 9.45 -2.09
N LEU A 235 -13.43 9.84 -0.94
CA LEU A 235 -14.52 10.82 -0.86
C LEU A 235 -14.01 12.27 -0.99
N ARG A 236 -12.73 12.52 -0.70
CA ARG A 236 -12.12 13.86 -0.67
C ARG A 236 -12.23 14.66 -1.96
N PRO A 237 -12.06 14.09 -3.16
CA PRO A 237 -12.24 14.84 -4.40
C PRO A 237 -13.68 15.35 -4.55
N PHE A 238 -14.67 14.53 -4.17
CA PHE A 238 -16.09 14.90 -4.22
C PHE A 238 -16.43 15.99 -3.20
N ILE A 239 -15.89 15.87 -1.98
CA ILE A 239 -16.01 16.89 -0.94
C ILE A 239 -15.36 18.19 -1.43
N GLY A 240 -14.18 18.10 -2.07
CA GLY A 240 -13.45 19.25 -2.59
C GLY A 240 -14.19 19.99 -3.70
N ALA A 241 -14.77 19.28 -4.67
CA ALA A 241 -15.63 19.87 -5.69
C ALA A 241 -16.86 20.55 -5.08
N THR A 242 -17.52 19.88 -4.15
CA THR A 242 -18.73 20.40 -3.50
C THR A 242 -18.41 21.65 -2.69
N ALA A 243 -17.32 21.64 -1.91
CA ALA A 243 -16.86 22.79 -1.14
C ALA A 243 -16.47 23.97 -2.03
N GLY A 244 -15.72 23.71 -3.11
CA GLY A 244 -15.36 24.74 -4.08
C GLY A 244 -16.58 25.40 -4.72
N LEU A 245 -17.58 24.61 -5.10
CA LEU A 245 -18.83 25.10 -5.68
C LEU A 245 -19.65 25.92 -4.68
N ILE A 246 -19.82 25.44 -3.44
CA ILE A 246 -20.54 26.16 -2.39
C ILE A 246 -19.87 27.50 -2.09
N VAL A 247 -18.55 27.53 -1.91
CA VAL A 247 -17.83 28.77 -1.58
C VAL A 247 -17.91 29.78 -2.74
N CYS A 248 -17.82 29.32 -3.99
CA CYS A 248 -17.99 30.20 -5.15
C CYS A 248 -19.43 30.74 -5.24
N LEU A 249 -20.45 29.92 -4.95
CA LEU A 249 -21.85 30.37 -4.89
C LEU A 249 -22.08 31.39 -3.77
N MET A 250 -21.53 31.17 -2.58
CA MET A 250 -21.64 32.10 -1.46
C MET A 250 -20.96 33.44 -1.73
N GLN A 251 -19.84 33.42 -2.47
CA GLN A 251 -19.18 34.63 -2.93
C GLN A 251 -20.01 35.34 -4.02
N ALA A 252 -20.61 34.60 -4.95
CA ALA A 252 -21.45 35.15 -6.02
C ALA A 252 -22.76 35.77 -5.50
N THR A 253 -23.34 35.22 -4.43
CA THR A 253 -24.53 35.78 -3.78
C THR A 253 -24.23 36.94 -2.84
N GLY A 254 -22.94 37.27 -2.62
CA GLY A 254 -22.53 38.32 -1.69
C GLY A 254 -22.68 37.95 -0.22
N LEU A 255 -22.93 36.67 0.09
CA LEU A 255 -23.08 36.17 1.45
C LEU A 255 -21.75 36.16 2.22
N ILE A 256 -20.64 36.01 1.48
CA ILE A 256 -19.28 36.13 1.97
C ILE A 256 -18.48 36.99 0.97
N SER A 257 -17.65 37.93 1.46
CA SER A 257 -16.73 38.73 0.65
C SER A 257 -15.28 38.37 1.01
N LEU A 258 -14.81 37.23 0.49
CA LEU A 258 -13.40 36.82 0.62
C LEU A 258 -12.51 37.46 -0.43
N LEU A 259 -13.08 37.68 -1.62
CA LEU A 259 -12.46 38.48 -2.66
C LEU A 259 -12.99 39.92 -2.53
N PRO A 260 -12.12 40.95 -2.69
CA PRO A 260 -12.57 42.33 -2.72
C PRO A 260 -13.69 42.46 -3.75
N ALA A 261 -14.71 43.28 -3.44
CA ALA A 261 -15.81 43.61 -4.34
C ALA A 261 -15.29 44.34 -5.60
N MET A 262 -14.59 43.60 -6.45
CA MET A 262 -14.07 44.06 -7.72
C MET A 262 -15.27 44.07 -8.66
N ALA A 263 -15.86 45.26 -8.76
CA ALA A 263 -16.98 45.63 -9.62
C ALA A 263 -18.27 44.83 -9.35
N THR A 264 -18.93 45.13 -8.23
CA THR A 264 -20.39 45.18 -8.16
C THR A 264 -20.93 46.39 -8.96
N GLY A 265 -20.51 46.51 -10.22
CA GLY A 265 -21.21 47.29 -11.23
C GLY A 265 -22.03 46.29 -12.03
N ALA A 266 -23.30 46.60 -12.28
CA ALA A 266 -24.26 45.72 -12.97
C ALA A 266 -23.87 45.29 -14.40
N ASP A 267 -22.65 45.63 -14.88
CA ASP A 267 -22.12 45.36 -16.22
C ASP A 267 -20.92 44.41 -16.29
N SER A 268 -20.29 44.00 -15.18
CA SER A 268 -19.12 43.09 -15.23
C SER A 268 -19.51 41.62 -15.14
N ARG A 269 -20.16 41.09 -16.20
CA ARG A 269 -20.33 39.65 -16.47
C ARG A 269 -19.01 38.99 -16.91
N VAL A 270 -17.93 39.23 -16.17
CA VAL A 270 -16.60 38.72 -16.47
C VAL A 270 -16.24 37.71 -15.39
N PHE A 271 -16.10 36.45 -15.80
CA PHE A 271 -15.58 35.42 -14.91
C PHE A 271 -14.16 35.76 -14.48
N HIS A 272 -13.96 35.96 -13.17
CA HIS A 272 -12.64 36.24 -12.63
C HIS A 272 -11.90 34.94 -12.28
N PRO A 273 -10.64 34.74 -12.73
CA PRO A 273 -9.86 33.54 -12.41
C PRO A 273 -9.60 33.36 -10.90
N ALA A 274 -9.83 34.41 -10.10
CA ALA A 274 -9.81 34.34 -8.64
C ALA A 274 -10.82 33.33 -8.05
N TYR A 275 -11.94 33.07 -8.74
CA TYR A 275 -12.90 32.03 -8.34
C TYR A 275 -12.29 30.62 -8.43
N LEU A 276 -11.36 30.37 -9.34
CA LEU A 276 -10.68 29.08 -9.46
C LEU A 276 -9.72 28.84 -8.30
N VAL A 277 -8.99 29.89 -7.90
CA VAL A 277 -8.10 29.84 -6.72
C VAL A 277 -8.92 29.62 -5.45
N LEU A 278 -10.04 30.32 -5.32
CA LEU A 278 -10.96 30.16 -4.20
C LEU A 278 -11.54 28.74 -4.13
N ALA A 279 -11.97 28.18 -5.26
CA ALA A 279 -12.47 26.81 -5.36
C ALA A 279 -11.41 25.78 -4.95
N PHE A 280 -10.17 25.96 -5.41
CA PHE A 280 -9.05 25.10 -5.02
C PHE A 280 -8.76 25.15 -3.52
N VAL A 281 -8.67 26.36 -2.95
CA VAL A 281 -8.41 26.56 -1.51
C VAL A 281 -9.54 25.96 -0.66
N ALA A 282 -10.79 26.17 -1.06
CA ALA A 282 -11.96 25.56 -0.42
C ALA A 282 -11.86 24.03 -0.45
N GLY A 283 -11.52 23.44 -1.60
CA GLY A 283 -11.34 22.00 -1.73
C GLY A 283 -10.17 21.43 -0.93
N PHE A 284 -9.11 22.20 -0.72
CA PHE A 284 -7.98 21.82 0.12
C PHE A 284 -8.27 21.90 1.64
N SER A 285 -9.20 22.77 2.05
CA SER A 285 -9.47 23.08 3.46
C SER A 285 -10.10 21.95 4.29
N GLU A 286 -10.55 20.85 3.66
CA GLU A 286 -11.13 19.68 4.32
C GLU A 286 -10.28 19.18 5.50
N ARG A 287 -8.95 19.12 5.35
CA ARG A 287 -8.05 18.70 6.45
C ARG A 287 -8.06 19.68 7.61
N PHE A 288 -8.14 20.98 7.34
CA PHE A 288 -8.24 22.00 8.38
C PHE A 288 -9.56 21.83 9.16
N PHE A 289 -10.68 21.65 8.46
CA PHE A 289 -11.98 21.40 9.10
C PHE A 289 -11.99 20.12 9.93
N ILE A 290 -11.52 18.99 9.39
CA ILE A 290 -11.47 17.71 10.12
C ILE A 290 -10.54 17.80 11.34
N THR A 291 -9.36 18.42 11.20
CA THR A 291 -8.41 18.58 12.32
C THR A 291 -8.99 19.48 13.41
N GLN A 292 -9.74 20.53 13.05
CA GLN A 292 -10.43 21.38 14.03
C GLN A 292 -11.60 20.65 14.68
N LEU A 293 -12.37 19.85 13.93
CA LEU A 293 -13.46 19.04 14.46
C LEU A 293 -12.94 17.96 15.43
N GLU A 294 -11.82 17.31 15.13
CA GLU A 294 -11.13 16.35 16.01
C GLU A 294 -10.58 17.03 17.27
N LYS A 295 -10.06 18.26 17.18
CA LYS A 295 -9.65 19.03 18.36
C LYS A 295 -10.83 19.40 19.26
N VAL A 296 -11.96 19.80 18.67
CA VAL A 296 -13.18 20.18 19.41
C VAL A 296 -13.88 18.96 20.01
N SER A 297 -13.90 17.83 19.29
CA SER A 297 -14.51 16.57 19.77
C SER A 297 -13.60 15.77 20.71
N GLY A 298 -12.28 15.81 20.51
CA GLY A 298 -11.28 15.22 21.41
C GLY A 298 -11.14 15.98 22.73
N GLY A 299 -11.37 17.30 22.73
CA GLY A 299 -11.42 18.12 23.94
C GLY A 299 -12.57 17.77 24.90
N ALA A 300 -13.57 17.00 24.46
CA ALA A 300 -14.65 16.51 25.31
C ALA A 300 -14.34 15.18 26.03
N ARG A 301 -13.26 14.48 25.64
CA ARG A 301 -12.92 13.15 26.19
C ARG A 301 -11.80 13.18 27.25
N ASP A 302 -11.16 14.33 27.46
CA ASP A 302 -10.06 14.55 28.41
C ASP A 302 -10.50 15.24 29.72
N ARG A 303 -11.81 15.30 30.01
CA ARG A 303 -12.33 15.62 31.33
C ARG A 303 -13.15 14.46 31.87
N LYS A 304 -12.45 13.48 32.43
CA LYS A 304 -12.85 12.79 33.66
C LYS A 304 -11.70 11.91 34.12
N ASP A 305 -11.06 12.39 35.18
CA ASP A 305 -10.46 11.58 36.22
C ASP A 305 -11.39 10.42 36.65
#